data_AF-A0A090Q354-F1
#
_entry.id   AF-A0A090Q354-F1
#
_cell.length_a   1.000
_cell.length_b   1.000
_cell.length_c   1.000
_cell.angle_alpha   90.00
_cell.angle_beta   90.00
_cell.angle_gamma   90.00
#
_symmetry.space_group_name_H-M   'P 1'
#
loop_
_entity.id
_entity.type
_entity.pdbx_description
1 polymer ?
#
loop_
_entity_poly.entity_id
_entity_poly.type
_entity_poly.pdbx_seq_one_letter_code
_entity_poly.pdbx_strand_id
1 'polypeptide(L)'
;MNIDELAIKERNLYSSMKELGGTIEEKSDKAVYFGITKKYREIHQEYSRLAKSDLEALKRGLFLTWYSIAEPTYLTGIAELDEESEERIIKVLDRRLKINNTDFELDWMLDYYSDWDYVFESFTDFKNFQNRLKSKSKTELPNEIDRITMEHRGQMGVYWNSLTRFNK
;
A
#
# COMPACT_ATOMS: atom_id res chain seq x y z
N MET A 1 4.30 -5.43 16.34
CA MET A 1 2.83 -5.26 16.46
C MET A 1 2.12 -6.32 15.63
N ASN A 2 0.83 -6.55 15.86
CA ASN A 2 0.03 -7.38 14.94
C ASN A 2 -0.62 -6.54 13.83
N ILE A 3 -1.27 -7.21 12.87
CA ILE A 3 -1.80 -6.56 11.67
C ILE A 3 -2.98 -5.61 11.94
N ASP A 4 -3.79 -5.93 12.94
CA ASP A 4 -4.98 -5.17 13.30
C ASP A 4 -4.60 -3.89 14.04
N GLU A 5 -3.59 -3.97 14.92
CA GLU A 5 -2.99 -2.82 15.58
C GLU A 5 -2.41 -1.83 14.56
N LEU A 6 -1.72 -2.33 13.52
CA LEU A 6 -1.21 -1.49 12.44
C LEU A 6 -2.35 -0.80 11.68
N ALA A 7 -3.40 -1.54 11.32
CA ALA A 7 -4.58 -0.99 10.63
C ALA A 7 -5.29 0.10 11.46
N ILE A 8 -5.39 -0.08 12.78
CA ILE A 8 -5.96 0.94 13.68
C ILE A 8 -5.09 2.20 13.67
N LYS A 9 -3.76 2.05 13.76
CA LYS A 9 -2.85 3.21 13.69
C LYS A 9 -2.98 3.94 12.36
N GLU A 10 -3.02 3.23 11.24
CA GLU A 10 -3.23 3.85 9.92
C GLU A 10 -4.53 4.66 9.87
N ARG A 11 -5.64 4.11 10.37
CA ARG A 11 -6.93 4.82 10.37
C ARG A 11 -6.87 6.09 11.21
N ASN A 12 -6.27 6.01 12.40
CA ASN A 12 -6.13 7.17 13.28
C ASN A 12 -5.28 8.26 12.62
N LEU A 13 -4.16 7.89 12.00
CA LEU A 13 -3.30 8.83 11.28
C LEU A 13 -4.02 9.48 10.10
N TYR A 14 -4.74 8.69 9.32
CA TYR A 14 -5.50 9.19 8.17
C TYR A 14 -6.65 10.12 8.61
N SER A 15 -7.31 9.82 9.73
CA SER A 15 -8.31 10.71 10.32
C SER A 15 -7.68 12.05 10.73
N SER A 16 -6.54 12.02 11.45
CA SER A 16 -5.81 13.23 11.81
C SER A 16 -5.38 14.03 10.58
N MET A 17 -4.97 13.35 9.50
CA MET A 17 -4.60 14.01 8.24
C MET A 17 -5.77 14.78 7.62
N LYS A 18 -6.97 14.19 7.62
CA LYS A 18 -8.19 14.84 7.09
C LYS A 18 -8.60 16.09 7.86
N GLU A 19 -8.32 16.12 9.16
CA GLU A 19 -8.63 17.25 10.03
C GLU A 19 -7.66 18.43 9.87
N LEU A 20 -6.52 18.23 9.20
CA LEU A 20 -5.58 19.31 8.94
C LEU A 20 -6.21 20.33 7.97
N GLY A 21 -6.38 21.55 8.46
CA GLY A 21 -6.74 22.72 7.63
C GLY A 21 -5.52 23.40 7.01
N GLY A 22 -5.77 24.27 6.04
CA GLY A 22 -4.74 25.04 5.34
C GLY A 22 -4.61 24.66 3.86
N THR A 23 -3.67 25.33 3.20
CA THR A 23 -3.21 25.07 1.84
C THR A 23 -2.55 23.70 1.72
N ILE A 24 -2.26 23.28 0.48
CA ILE A 24 -1.62 21.99 0.18
C ILE A 24 -0.24 21.89 0.86
N GLU A 25 0.53 22.97 0.79
CA GLU A 25 1.86 23.09 1.37
C GLU A 25 1.79 23.04 2.90
N GLU A 26 0.91 23.83 3.51
CA GLU A 26 0.71 23.83 4.96
C GLU A 26 0.28 22.47 5.50
N LYS A 27 -0.56 21.74 4.76
CA LYS A 27 -0.98 20.38 5.15
C LYS A 27 0.19 19.40 5.12
N SER A 28 1.03 19.48 4.09
CA SER A 28 2.24 18.64 3.98
C SER A 28 3.21 18.93 5.12
N ASP A 29 3.46 20.21 5.40
CA ASP A 29 4.33 20.63 6.51
C ASP A 29 3.78 20.19 7.87
N LYS A 30 2.47 20.32 8.08
CA LYS A 30 1.80 19.82 9.29
C LYS A 30 1.90 18.31 9.42
N ALA A 31 1.76 17.55 8.32
CA ALA A 31 1.91 16.10 8.34
C ALA A 31 3.31 15.68 8.83
N VAL A 32 4.35 16.41 8.41
CA VAL A 32 5.72 16.21 8.90
C VAL A 32 5.86 16.66 10.36
N TYR A 33 5.41 17.88 10.68
CA TYR A 33 5.52 18.47 12.01
C TYR A 33 4.84 17.63 13.10
N PHE A 34 3.64 17.10 12.83
CA PHE A 34 2.93 16.20 13.74
C PHE A 34 3.41 14.74 13.70
N GLY A 35 4.44 14.45 12.88
CA GLY A 35 5.05 13.14 12.76
C GLY A 35 4.12 12.09 12.13
N ILE A 36 3.12 12.49 11.34
CA ILE A 36 2.23 11.56 10.64
C ILE A 36 3.04 10.73 9.64
N THR A 37 3.86 11.39 8.82
CA THR A 37 4.71 10.75 7.82
C THR A 37 5.69 9.76 8.45
N LYS A 38 6.32 10.14 9.56
CA LYS A 38 7.22 9.27 10.34
C LYS A 38 6.49 8.01 10.84
N LYS A 39 5.27 8.15 11.36
CA LYS A 39 4.50 7.00 11.86
C LYS A 39 4.08 6.06 10.72
N TYR A 40 3.77 6.58 9.53
CA TYR A 40 3.54 5.71 8.36
C TYR A 40 4.79 4.92 7.97
N ARG A 41 5.97 5.54 8.03
CA ARG A 41 7.24 4.83 7.82
C ARG A 41 7.43 3.69 8.82
N GLU A 42 7.16 3.93 10.10
CA GLU A 42 7.22 2.90 11.15
C GLU A 42 6.21 1.76 10.92
N ILE A 43 4.98 2.09 10.48
CA ILE A 43 3.95 1.09 10.14
C ILE A 43 4.40 0.23 8.96
N HIS A 44 4.94 0.86 7.91
CA HIS A 44 5.45 0.15 6.73
C HIS A 44 6.63 -0.75 7.06
N GLN A 45 7.55 -0.29 7.92
CA GLN A 45 8.64 -1.11 8.46
C GLN A 45 8.10 -2.36 9.17
N GLU A 46 7.06 -2.23 10.00
CA GLU A 46 6.42 -3.38 10.66
C GLU A 46 5.76 -4.33 9.65
N TYR A 47 5.06 -3.81 8.63
CA TYR A 47 4.50 -4.63 7.55
C TYR A 47 5.60 -5.41 6.82
N SER A 48 6.73 -4.78 6.51
CA SER A 48 7.85 -5.44 5.85
C SER A 48 8.43 -6.61 6.66
N ARG A 49 8.44 -6.50 8.00
CA ARG A 49 8.90 -7.56 8.91
C ARG A 49 7.94 -8.75 8.90
N LEU A 50 6.64 -8.49 8.88
CA LEU A 50 5.59 -9.51 8.91
C LEU A 50 5.35 -10.19 7.55
N ALA A 51 5.61 -9.50 6.44
CA ALA A 51 5.26 -9.92 5.08
C ALA A 51 5.76 -11.33 4.67
N LYS A 52 6.86 -11.80 5.27
CA LYS A 52 7.38 -13.15 5.01
C LYS A 52 6.41 -14.24 5.47
N SER A 53 5.79 -14.07 6.63
CA SER A 53 4.90 -15.05 7.26
C SER A 53 3.42 -14.72 7.07
N ASP A 54 3.09 -13.47 6.77
CA ASP A 54 1.72 -12.97 6.68
C ASP A 54 1.47 -12.34 5.30
N LEU A 55 0.55 -12.93 4.54
CA LEU A 55 0.20 -12.46 3.20
C LEU A 55 -0.58 -11.13 3.23
N GLU A 56 -1.39 -10.91 4.25
CA GLU A 56 -2.12 -9.65 4.42
C GLU A 56 -1.14 -8.52 4.73
N ALA A 57 -0.09 -8.79 5.51
CA ALA A 57 0.97 -7.81 5.76
C ALA A 57 1.73 -7.45 4.49
N LEU A 58 1.98 -8.43 3.60
CA LEU A 58 2.57 -8.18 2.29
C LEU A 58 1.69 -7.27 1.43
N LYS A 59 0.38 -7.55 1.36
CA LYS A 59 -0.57 -6.75 0.57
C LYS A 59 -0.65 -5.30 1.06
N ARG A 60 -0.72 -5.10 2.38
CA ARG A 60 -0.76 -3.75 2.98
C ARG A 60 0.56 -3.00 2.83
N GLY A 61 1.69 -3.68 3.02
CA GLY A 61 3.00 -3.09 2.78
C GLY A 61 3.19 -2.67 1.31
N LEU A 62 2.78 -3.52 0.37
CA LEU A 62 2.78 -3.21 -1.06
C LEU A 62 1.87 -2.03 -1.40
N PHE A 63 0.65 -1.99 -0.83
CA PHE A 63 -0.26 -0.86 -0.98
C PHE A 63 0.40 0.44 -0.54
N LEU A 64 1.02 0.48 0.65
CA LEU A 64 1.66 1.71 1.13
C LEU A 64 2.84 2.14 0.24
N THR A 65 3.65 1.20 -0.26
CA THR A 65 4.71 1.50 -1.24
C THR A 65 4.15 2.09 -2.52
N TRP A 66 3.04 1.56 -3.03
CA TRP A 66 2.41 2.12 -4.22
C TRP A 66 1.80 3.50 -3.94
N TYR A 67 1.06 3.61 -2.84
CA TYR A 67 0.24 4.77 -2.53
C TYR A 67 1.05 5.98 -2.06
N SER A 68 2.25 5.78 -1.51
CA SER A 68 3.20 6.87 -1.17
C SER A 68 3.70 7.64 -2.40
N ILE A 69 3.68 7.00 -3.57
CA ILE A 69 4.13 7.57 -4.84
C ILE A 69 2.94 7.95 -5.72
N ALA A 70 1.88 7.15 -5.72
CA ALA A 70 0.69 7.38 -6.54
C ALA A 70 -0.14 8.59 -6.06
N GLU A 71 -0.14 8.88 -4.76
CA GLU A 71 -0.93 9.98 -4.18
C GLU A 71 -0.07 10.93 -3.35
N PRO A 72 -0.39 12.24 -3.34
CA PRO A 72 0.39 13.22 -2.64
C PRO A 72 0.17 13.19 -1.12
N THR A 73 1.24 13.50 -0.37
CA THR A 73 1.27 13.51 1.10
C THR A 73 0.15 14.35 1.74
N TYR A 74 -0.25 15.47 1.14
CA TYR A 74 -1.29 16.33 1.72
C TYR A 74 -2.69 15.68 1.74
N LEU A 75 -2.91 14.61 0.98
CA LEU A 75 -4.14 13.82 1.00
C LEU A 75 -4.05 12.62 1.93
N THR A 76 -2.90 11.92 1.91
CA THR A 76 -2.76 10.59 2.53
C THR A 76 -2.02 10.64 3.88
N GLY A 77 -1.17 11.65 4.08
CA GLY A 77 -0.20 11.70 5.18
C GLY A 77 0.97 10.73 5.00
N ILE A 78 0.99 9.95 3.92
CA ILE A 78 2.07 9.05 3.56
C ILE A 78 3.04 9.84 2.68
N ALA A 79 4.31 9.83 3.07
CA ALA A 79 5.41 10.42 2.30
C ALA A 79 6.43 9.34 1.99
N GLU A 80 7.68 9.74 1.73
CA GLU A 80 8.81 8.83 1.51
C GLU A 80 8.94 7.79 2.64
N LEU A 81 8.88 6.53 2.22
CA LEU A 81 8.99 5.36 3.10
C LEU A 81 10.47 4.99 3.30
N ASP A 82 10.69 3.88 4.00
CA ASP A 82 12.02 3.36 4.28
C ASP A 82 12.44 2.41 3.15
N GLU A 83 13.48 2.77 2.39
CA GLU A 83 13.93 2.03 1.19
C GLU A 83 14.21 0.55 1.49
N GLU A 84 14.84 0.24 2.64
CA GLU A 84 15.10 -1.15 3.04
C GLU A 84 13.80 -1.96 3.24
N SER A 85 12.78 -1.31 3.78
CA SER A 85 11.46 -1.91 3.99
C SER A 85 10.71 -2.09 2.68
N GLU A 86 10.82 -1.15 1.74
CA GLU A 86 10.25 -1.27 0.39
C GLU A 86 10.91 -2.42 -0.36
N GLU A 87 12.25 -2.45 -0.39
CA GLU A 87 13.00 -3.56 -1.00
C GLU A 87 12.61 -4.90 -0.38
N ARG A 88 12.43 -4.96 0.95
CA ARG A 88 12.00 -6.19 1.63
C ARG A 88 10.61 -6.66 1.19
N ILE A 89 9.65 -5.75 1.04
CA ILE A 89 8.31 -6.07 0.51
C ILE A 89 8.43 -6.64 -0.91
N ILE A 90 9.13 -5.95 -1.80
CA ILE A 90 9.28 -6.36 -3.20
C ILE A 90 10.05 -7.68 -3.31
N LYS A 91 11.06 -7.91 -2.48
CA LYS A 91 11.82 -9.16 -2.41
C LYS A 91 10.98 -10.36 -1.97
N VAL A 92 10.08 -10.17 -1.00
CA VAL A 92 9.15 -11.22 -0.59
C VAL A 92 8.16 -11.53 -1.71
N LEU A 93 7.63 -10.50 -2.36
CA LEU A 93 6.72 -10.62 -3.48
C LEU A 93 7.37 -11.35 -4.67
N ASP A 94 8.59 -10.97 -5.08
CA ASP A 94 9.33 -11.61 -6.17
C ASP A 94 9.52 -13.12 -5.93
N ARG A 95 9.88 -13.49 -4.69
CA ARG A 95 10.02 -14.89 -4.29
C ARG A 95 8.70 -15.66 -4.36
N ARG A 96 7.58 -15.04 -3.97
CA ARG A 96 6.25 -15.65 -4.04
C ARG A 96 5.81 -15.84 -5.49
N LEU A 97 6.03 -14.85 -6.34
CA LEU A 97 5.75 -14.93 -7.78
C LEU A 97 6.57 -16.05 -8.44
N LYS A 98 7.84 -16.20 -8.08
CA LYS A 98 8.70 -17.29 -8.60
C LYS A 98 8.13 -18.69 -8.35
N ILE A 99 7.43 -18.89 -7.23
CA ILE A 99 6.86 -20.18 -6.84
C ILE A 99 5.34 -20.25 -7.04
N ASN A 100 4.73 -19.26 -7.70
CA ASN A 100 3.28 -19.13 -7.88
C ASN A 100 2.48 -19.23 -6.56
N ASN A 101 2.98 -18.60 -5.49
CA ASN A 101 2.34 -18.57 -4.17
C ASN A 101 1.75 -17.18 -3.89
N THR A 102 0.75 -16.82 -4.69
CA THR A 102 -0.08 -15.62 -4.57
C THR A 102 -1.55 -16.03 -4.36
N ASP A 103 -2.36 -15.13 -3.81
CA ASP A 103 -3.81 -15.26 -3.80
C ASP A 103 -4.43 -14.39 -4.90
N PHE A 104 -5.71 -14.65 -5.19
CA PHE A 104 -6.46 -13.87 -6.18
C PHE A 104 -6.44 -12.37 -5.87
N GLU A 105 -6.45 -11.98 -4.59
CA GLU A 105 -6.43 -10.58 -4.16
C GLU A 105 -5.14 -9.88 -4.55
N LEU A 106 -4.00 -10.47 -4.18
CA LEU A 106 -2.70 -9.95 -4.54
C LEU A 106 -2.53 -9.88 -6.07
N ASP A 107 -3.04 -10.86 -6.82
CA ASP A 107 -2.92 -10.88 -8.26
C ASP A 107 -3.62 -9.70 -8.94
N TRP A 108 -4.86 -9.37 -8.56
CA TRP A 108 -5.53 -8.19 -9.13
C TRP A 108 -4.97 -6.88 -8.60
N MET A 109 -4.46 -6.84 -7.37
CA MET A 109 -3.78 -5.64 -6.83
C MET A 109 -2.55 -5.30 -7.66
N LEU A 110 -1.73 -6.30 -8.00
CA LEU A 110 -0.52 -6.11 -8.80
C LEU A 110 -0.85 -5.61 -10.20
N ASP A 111 -1.89 -6.15 -10.81
CA ASP A 111 -2.31 -5.71 -12.14
C ASP A 111 -2.91 -4.31 -12.11
N TYR A 112 -3.66 -3.97 -11.06
CA TYR A 112 -4.13 -2.61 -10.85
C TYR A 112 -2.96 -1.63 -10.70
N TYR A 113 -1.98 -1.93 -9.83
CA TYR A 113 -0.85 -1.03 -9.62
C TYR A 113 0.08 -0.92 -10.83
N SER A 114 0.10 -1.92 -11.72
CA SER A 114 0.95 -1.93 -12.90
C SER A 114 0.62 -0.85 -13.93
N ASP A 115 -0.55 -0.21 -13.82
CA ASP A 115 -0.90 0.95 -14.64
C ASP A 115 -0.07 2.20 -14.26
N TRP A 116 0.57 2.19 -13.09
CA TRP A 116 1.53 3.22 -12.62
C TRP A 116 2.94 2.62 -12.54
N ASP A 117 3.45 2.13 -13.66
CA ASP A 117 4.74 1.43 -13.73
C ASP A 117 5.93 2.24 -13.15
N TYR A 118 5.91 3.57 -13.28
CA TYR A 118 6.90 4.47 -12.70
C TYR A 118 7.11 4.31 -11.18
N VAL A 119 6.07 3.86 -10.45
CA VAL A 119 6.14 3.60 -9.00
C VAL A 119 7.18 2.53 -8.67
N PHE A 120 7.40 1.58 -9.58
CA PHE A 120 8.23 0.40 -9.35
C PHE A 120 9.48 0.35 -10.22
N GLU A 121 9.84 1.46 -10.87
CA GLU A 121 10.99 1.55 -11.78
C GLU A 121 12.32 1.29 -11.06
N SER A 122 12.45 1.64 -9.79
CA SER A 122 13.67 1.43 -9.00
C SER A 122 13.94 -0.05 -8.68
N PHE A 123 12.95 -0.93 -8.81
CA PHE A 123 13.03 -2.34 -8.41
C PHE A 123 13.42 -3.28 -9.58
N THR A 124 14.40 -2.89 -10.40
CA THR A 124 14.78 -3.62 -11.62
C THR A 124 15.37 -5.02 -11.36
N ASP A 125 15.97 -5.23 -10.19
CA ASP A 125 16.64 -6.48 -9.84
C ASP A 125 15.67 -7.63 -9.55
N PHE A 126 14.39 -7.33 -9.32
CA PHE A 126 13.33 -8.28 -8.99
C PHE A 126 12.62 -8.78 -10.25
N LYS A 127 13.27 -9.71 -10.96
CA LYS A 127 12.84 -10.16 -12.29
C LYS A 127 11.42 -10.72 -12.35
N ASN A 128 10.99 -11.52 -11.36
CA ASN A 128 9.65 -12.12 -11.36
C ASN A 128 8.59 -11.04 -11.15
N PHE A 129 8.88 -10.08 -10.26
CA PHE A 129 8.03 -8.92 -10.06
C PHE A 129 7.94 -8.04 -11.32
N GLN A 130 9.06 -7.69 -11.93
CA GLN A 130 9.11 -6.91 -13.16
C GLN A 130 8.39 -7.61 -14.33
N ASN A 131 8.56 -8.92 -14.47
CA ASN A 131 7.83 -9.71 -15.46
C ASN A 131 6.31 -9.70 -15.19
N ARG A 132 5.90 -9.75 -13.91
CA ARG A 132 4.49 -9.71 -13.53
C ARG A 132 3.84 -8.36 -13.90
N LEU A 133 4.51 -7.25 -13.61
CA LEU A 133 4.01 -5.91 -13.98
C LEU A 133 3.84 -5.76 -15.50
N LYS A 134 4.79 -6.29 -16.28
CA LYS A 134 4.80 -6.22 -17.75
C LYS A 134 3.94 -7.29 -18.45
N SER A 135 3.35 -8.21 -17.69
CA SER A 135 2.53 -9.29 -18.25
C SER A 135 1.32 -8.74 -19.02
N LYS A 136 1.05 -9.30 -20.20
CA LYS A 136 -0.19 -9.01 -20.95
C LYS A 136 -1.41 -9.73 -20.38
N SER A 137 -1.19 -10.86 -19.71
CA SER A 137 -2.25 -11.56 -18.99
C SER A 137 -2.48 -10.85 -17.67
N LYS A 138 -3.60 -10.14 -17.57
CA LYS A 138 -4.01 -9.37 -16.40
C LYS A 138 -5.18 -10.08 -15.69
N THR A 139 -5.11 -10.13 -14.38
CA THR A 139 -6.20 -10.48 -13.48
C THR A 139 -7.07 -9.23 -13.32
N GLU A 140 -8.31 -9.31 -13.78
CA GLU A 140 -9.24 -8.20 -13.64
C GLU A 140 -9.60 -7.94 -12.18
N LEU A 141 -9.82 -6.67 -11.85
CA LEU A 141 -10.46 -6.30 -10.60
C LEU A 141 -11.80 -7.05 -10.45
N PRO A 142 -12.13 -7.52 -9.23
CA PRO A 142 -13.42 -8.16 -9.00
C PRO A 142 -14.58 -7.19 -9.28
N ASN A 143 -15.80 -7.73 -9.37
CA ASN A 143 -17.00 -6.92 -9.53
C ASN A 143 -17.52 -6.33 -8.22
N GLU A 144 -17.09 -6.90 -7.10
CA GLU A 144 -17.45 -6.51 -5.74
C GLU A 144 -16.31 -6.87 -4.78
N ILE A 145 -16.28 -6.20 -3.64
CA ILE A 145 -15.37 -6.48 -2.52
C ILE A 145 -16.18 -6.57 -1.24
N ASP A 146 -15.69 -7.33 -0.26
CA ASP A 146 -16.27 -7.31 1.08
C ASP A 146 -15.88 -6.01 1.79
N ARG A 147 -16.81 -5.04 1.76
CA ARG A 147 -16.60 -3.70 2.32
C ARG A 147 -16.40 -3.74 3.84
N ILE A 148 -17.07 -4.66 4.53
CA ILE A 148 -16.95 -4.84 5.98
C ILE A 148 -15.53 -5.32 6.30
N THR A 149 -15.05 -6.32 5.58
CA THR A 149 -13.67 -6.77 5.74
C THR A 149 -12.67 -5.66 5.40
N MET A 150 -12.93 -4.85 4.37
CA MET A 150 -12.04 -3.74 3.98
C MET A 150 -11.96 -2.64 5.05
N GLU A 151 -13.03 -2.34 5.80
CA GLU A 151 -13.00 -1.34 6.87
C GLU A 151 -11.95 -1.61 7.96
N HIS A 152 -11.52 -2.87 8.09
CA HIS A 152 -10.51 -3.31 9.04
C HIS A 152 -9.06 -3.28 8.49
N ARG A 153 -8.85 -2.78 7.26
CA ARG A 153 -7.56 -2.85 6.56
C ARG A 153 -6.83 -1.52 6.41
N GLY A 154 -6.93 -0.63 7.40
CA GLY A 154 -6.14 0.60 7.41
C GLY A 154 -6.49 1.53 6.24
N GLN A 155 -5.49 2.24 5.69
CA GLN A 155 -5.73 3.08 4.51
C GLN A 155 -6.02 2.27 3.24
N MET A 156 -5.45 1.07 3.11
CA MET A 156 -5.75 0.18 1.98
C MET A 156 -7.24 -0.10 1.88
N GLY A 157 -7.86 -0.38 3.03
CA GLY A 157 -9.31 -0.58 3.15
C GLY A 157 -10.13 0.64 2.73
N VAL A 158 -9.74 1.82 3.23
CA VAL A 158 -10.41 3.08 2.87
C VAL A 158 -10.31 3.37 1.38
N TYR A 159 -9.13 3.14 0.79
CA TYR A 159 -8.89 3.30 -0.64
C TYR A 159 -9.81 2.39 -1.46
N TRP A 160 -9.79 1.08 -1.23
CA TRP A 160 -10.61 0.15 -2.00
C TRP A 160 -12.10 0.41 -1.84
N ASN A 161 -12.55 0.76 -0.63
CA ASN A 161 -13.95 1.14 -0.38
C ASN A 161 -14.36 2.45 -1.06
N SER A 162 -13.42 3.31 -1.44
CA SER A 162 -13.71 4.59 -2.10
C SER A 162 -13.93 4.47 -3.60
N LEU A 163 -13.45 3.39 -4.24
CA LEU A 163 -13.53 3.26 -5.69
C LEU A 163 -14.96 3.07 -6.17
N THR A 164 -15.38 3.90 -7.13
CA THR A 164 -16.75 3.93 -7.66
C THR A 164 -17.20 2.62 -8.28
N ARG A 165 -16.27 1.81 -8.81
CA ARG A 165 -16.57 0.47 -9.34
C ARG A 165 -17.17 -0.47 -8.29
N PHE A 166 -16.85 -0.26 -7.01
CA PHE A 166 -17.35 -1.04 -5.88
C PHE A 166 -18.52 -0.37 -5.15
N ASN A 167 -18.98 0.81 -5.62
CA ASN A 167 -20.19 1.45 -5.14
C ASN A 167 -21.40 0.87 -5.88
N LYS A 168 -21.79 -0.36 -5.51
CA LYS A 168 -23.08 -0.94 -5.87
C LYS A 168 -23.97 -1.02 -4.65
#